data_AF-A0A935Q7Z6-F1
#
_entry.id   AF-A0A935Q7Z6-F1
#
_cell.length_a   1.000
_cell.length_b   1.000
_cell.length_c   1.000
_cell.angle_alpha   90.00
_cell.angle_beta   90.00
_cell.angle_gamma   90.00
#
_symmetry.space_group_name_H-M   'P 1'
#
loop_
_entity.id
_entity.type
_entity.pdbx_description
1 polymer ?
#
loop_
_entity_poly.entity_id
_entity_poly.type
_entity_poly.pdbx_seq_one_letter_code
_entity_poly.pdbx_strand_id
1 'polypeptide(L)' 'MEQTKKYRGLWWLVCLASTAALIIAIVTHWEWLTLILPFQTTAFVKAMDIM' A
#
# COMPACT_ATOMS: atom_id res chain seq x y z
N MET A 1 12.93 0.29 20.20
CA MET A 1 11.60 0.56 19.60
C MET A 1 11.50 2.00 19.05
N GLU A 2 12.55 2.50 18.38
CA GLU A 2 12.58 3.87 17.82
C GLU A 2 12.49 3.86 16.28
N GLN A 3 12.93 2.76 15.65
CA GLN A 3 12.93 2.57 14.20
C GLN A 3 11.51 2.38 13.62
N THR A 4 10.61 1.68 14.33
CA THR A 4 9.23 1.41 13.88
C THR A 4 8.45 2.71 13.60
N LYS A 5 8.56 3.71 14.50
CA LYS A 5 7.96 5.04 14.31
C LYS A 5 8.52 5.80 13.10
N LYS A 6 9.81 5.63 12.79
CA LYS A 6 10.49 6.36 11.70
C LYS A 6 10.02 5.89 10.31
N TYR A 7 9.71 4.60 10.16
CA TYR A 7 9.25 4.05 8.88
C TYR A 7 7.73 4.13 8.68
N ARG A 8 6.96 4.51 9.71
CA ARG A 8 5.49 4.61 9.61
C ARG A 8 5.06 5.58 8.50
N GLY A 9 5.73 6.73 8.37
CA GLY A 9 5.48 7.69 7.28
C GLY A 9 5.83 7.15 5.89
N LEU A 10 6.89 6.33 5.81
CA LEU A 10 7.28 5.67 4.55
C LEU A 10 6.25 4.62 4.13
N TRP A 11 5.71 3.85 5.09
CA TRP A 11 4.64 2.89 4.83
C TRP A 11 3.33 3.55 4.39
N TRP A 12 3.00 4.74 4.92
CA TRP A 12 1.88 5.54 4.43
C TRP A 12 2.06 5.97 2.97
N LEU A 13 3.27 6.41 2.59
CA LEU A 13 3.58 6.72 1.20
C LEU A 13 3.42 5.52 0.28
N VAL A 14 3.94 4.35 0.69
CA VAL A 14 3.79 3.10 -0.07
C VAL A 14 2.33 2.72 -0.20
N CYS A 15 1.55 2.79 0.89
CA CYS A 15 0.12 2.48 0.89
C CYS A 15 -0.67 3.39 -0.06
N LEU A 16 -0.40 4.69 -0.07
CA LEU A 16 -1.06 5.63 -0.98
C LEU A 16 -0.66 5.38 -2.44
N ALA A 17 0.61 5.10 -2.71
CA ALA A 17 1.11 4.77 -4.04
C ALA A 17 0.47 3.47 -4.59
N SER A 18 0.38 2.42 -3.77
CA SER A 18 -0.29 1.18 -4.17
C SER A 18 -1.80 1.33 -4.32
N THR A 19 -2.43 2.23 -3.55
CA THR A 19 -3.87 2.56 -3.72
C THR A 19 -4.09 3.23 -5.07
N ALA A 20 -3.26 4.22 -5.43
CA ALA A 20 -3.35 4.91 -6.71
C ALA A 20 -3.13 3.94 -7.87
N ALA A 21 -2.14 3.05 -7.76
CA ALA A 21 -1.90 2.01 -8.76
C ALA A 21 -3.11 1.06 -8.92
N LEU A 22 -3.76 0.68 -7.81
CA LEU A 22 -4.97 -0.13 -7.84
C LEU A 22 -6.15 0.60 -8.50
N ILE A 23 -6.35 1.88 -8.20
CA ILE A 23 -7.39 2.70 -8.84
C ILE A 23 -7.15 2.79 -10.35
N ILE A 24 -5.90 3.04 -10.77
CA ILE A 24 -5.52 3.07 -12.18
C ILE A 24 -5.77 1.70 -12.84
N ALA A 25 -5.42 0.61 -12.15
CA ALA A 25 -5.68 -0.75 -12.63
C ALA A 25 -7.17 -0.97 -12.90
N ILE A 26 -8.03 -0.52 -11.99
CA ILE A 26 -9.48 -0.65 -12.11
C ILE A 26 -10.00 0.20 -13.27
N VAL A 27 -9.60 1.48 -13.34
CA VAL A 27 -10.09 2.43 -14.37
C VAL A 27 -9.63 2.04 -15.78
N THR A 28 -8.42 1.51 -15.92
CA THR A 28 -7.87 1.07 -17.22
C THR A 28 -8.24 -0.36 -17.58
N HIS A 29 -9.08 -1.03 -16.77
CA HIS A 29 -9.44 -2.45 -16.92
C HIS A 29 -8.22 -3.37 -17.05
N TRP A 30 -7.15 -3.03 -16.33
CA TRP A 30 -5.90 -3.79 -16.35
C TRP A 30 -5.91 -4.84 -15.25
N GLU A 31 -6.55 -5.98 -15.54
CA GLU A 31 -6.79 -7.08 -14.59
C GLU A 31 -5.50 -7.57 -13.92
N TRP A 32 -4.40 -7.68 -14.67
CA TRP A 32 -3.09 -8.09 -14.13
C TRP A 32 -2.54 -7.13 -13.07
N LEU A 33 -2.81 -5.83 -13.21
CA LEU A 33 -2.36 -4.83 -12.24
C LEU A 33 -3.19 -4.88 -10.95
N THR A 34 -4.42 -5.40 -11.00
CA THR A 34 -5.25 -5.63 -9.79
C THR A 34 -4.69 -6.69 -8.86
N LEU A 35 -3.79 -7.56 -9.33
CA LEU A 35 -3.04 -8.53 -8.50
C LEU A 35 -2.14 -7.86 -7.45
N ILE A 36 -2.02 -6.53 -7.45
CA ILE A 36 -1.36 -5.76 -6.40
C ILE A 36 -2.16 -5.66 -5.09
N LEU A 37 -3.44 -6.07 -5.08
CA LEU A 37 -4.32 -6.12 -3.89
C LEU A 37 -3.64 -6.65 -2.60
N PRO A 38 -2.94 -7.79 -2.58
CA PRO A 38 -2.23 -8.28 -1.40
C PRO A 38 -1.08 -7.36 -0.94
N PHE A 39 -0.44 -6.63 -1.85
CA PHE A 39 0.61 -5.65 -1.49
C PHE A 39 -0.01 -4.39 -0.90
N GLN A 40 -1.14 -3.95 -1.45
CA GLN A 40 -1.93 -2.85 -0.92
C GLN A 40 -2.37 -3.12 0.52
N THR A 41 -2.93 -4.31 0.79
CA THR A 41 -3.37 -4.67 2.15
C THR A 41 -2.18 -4.84 3.10
N THR A 42 -1.05 -5.38 2.65
CA THR A 42 0.17 -5.46 3.47
C THR A 42 0.73 -4.08 3.82
N ALA A 43 0.77 -3.16 2.85
CA ALA A 43 1.21 -1.78 3.08
C ALA A 43 0.28 -1.05 4.04
N PHE A 44 -1.04 -1.28 3.94
CA PHE A 44 -2.04 -0.72 4.85
C PHE A 44 -1.84 -1.17 6.31
N VAL A 45 -1.67 -2.48 6.54
CA VAL A 45 -1.43 -3.03 7.89
C VAL A 45 -0.15 -2.44 8.50
N LYS A 46 0.91 -2.31 7.70
CA LYS A 46 2.18 -1.71 8.15
C LYS A 46 2.09 -0.19 8.36
N ALA A 47 1.31 0.52 7.57
CA ALA A 47 1.06 1.95 7.76
C ALA A 47 0.26 2.24 9.04
N MET A 48 -0.68 1.34 9.38
CA MET A 48 -1.45 1.44 10.61
C MET A 48 -0.65 1.07 11.87
N ASP A 49 0.57 0.52 11.73
CA ASP A 49 1.39 0.03 12.85
C ASP A 49 0.69 -1.12 13.60
N ILE A 50 -0.15 -1.90 12.90
CA ILE A 50 -0.85 -3.07 13.46
C ILE A 50 0.13 -4.26 13.60
N MET A 51 1.28 -4.21 12.94
CA MET A 51 2.28 -5.28 12.84
C MET A 51 3.67 -4.81 13.26
#